data_AF-A0A972TC43-F1
#
_entry.id   AF-A0A972TC43-F1
#
_cell.length_a   1.000
_cell.length_b   1.000
_cell.length_c   1.000
_cell.angle_alpha   90.00
_cell.angle_beta   90.00
_cell.angle_gamma   90.00
#
_symmetry.space_group_name_H-M   'P 1'
#
loop_
_entity.id
_entity.type
_entity.pdbx_description
1 polymer ?
#
loop_
_entity_poly.entity_id
_entity_poly.type
_entity_poly.pdbx_seq_one_letter_code
_entity_poly.pdbx_strand_id
1 'polypeptide(L)' 'TAISYQLQAASYVELVIYDVMGREVAKLIDDYRPAGVYEAVFNASNLSGGVYFARLTAGNYQQTQKLLLIK' A
#
# COMPACT_ATOMS: atom_id res chain seq x y z
N THR A 1 -5.75 9.16 -1.87
CA THR A 1 -4.90 8.66 -2.98
C THR A 1 -5.32 7.26 -3.34
N ALA A 2 -5.51 6.97 -4.63
CA ALA A 2 -5.76 5.61 -5.11
C ALA A 2 -4.42 4.92 -5.43
N ILE A 3 -4.26 3.68 -4.99
CA ILE A 3 -3.08 2.85 -5.21
C ILE A 3 -3.54 1.61 -5.97
N SER A 4 -3.19 1.53 -7.25
CA SER A 4 -3.53 0.40 -8.12
C SER A 4 -2.42 -0.65 -8.08
N TYR A 5 -2.80 -1.92 -8.08
CA TYR A 5 -1.86 -3.04 -8.15
C TYR A 5 -2.47 -4.22 -8.90
N GLN A 6 -1.61 -5.10 -9.39
CA GLN A 6 -2.00 -6.30 -10.12
C GLN A 6 -1.40 -7.53 -9.44
N LEU A 7 -2.22 -8.55 -9.25
CA LEU A 7 -1.81 -9.87 -8.80
C LEU A 7 -1.80 -10.83 -9.99
N GLN A 8 -0.65 -11.47 -10.22
CA GLN A 8 -0.50 -12.48 -11.27
C GLN A 8 -1.06 -13.85 -10.87
N ALA A 9 -1.17 -14.11 -9.56
CA ALA A 9 -1.70 -15.34 -8.99
C ALA A 9 -2.43 -15.03 -7.67
N ALA A 10 -3.33 -15.93 -7.28
CA ALA A 10 -4.02 -15.83 -6.00
C ALA A 10 -3.01 -15.93 -4.85
N SER A 11 -3.05 -14.97 -3.93
CA SER A 11 -2.07 -14.86 -2.85
C SER A 11 -2.63 -14.07 -1.66
N TYR A 12 -2.00 -14.26 -0.50
CA TYR A 12 -2.23 -13.35 0.62
C TYR A 12 -1.55 -12.02 0.35
N VAL A 13 -2.30 -10.93 0.49
CA VAL A 13 -1.86 -9.58 0.14
C VAL A 13 -1.89 -8.69 1.36
N GLU A 14 -0.75 -8.06 1.62
CA GLU A 14 -0.64 -6.96 2.58
C GLU A 14 -0.27 -5.69 1.85
N LEU A 15 -1.04 -4.62 2.06
CA LEU A 15 -0.69 -3.28 1.60
C LEU A 15 -0.61 -2.34 2.81
N VAL A 16 0.61 -1.97 3.17
CA VAL A 16 0.89 -1.17 4.37
C VAL A 16 1.56 0.13 3.97
N ILE A 17 1.14 1.23 4.57
CA ILE A 17 1.75 2.55 4.42
C ILE A 17 2.68 2.79 5.60
N TYR A 18 3.89 3.24 5.30
CA TYR A 18 4.92 3.61 6.27
C TYR A 18 5.33 5.07 6.11
N ASP A 19 5.78 5.69 7.20
CA ASP A 19 6.49 6.97 7.13
C ASP A 19 8.00 6.79 6.88
N VAL A 20 8.73 7.90 6.80
CA VAL A 20 10.19 7.90 6.57
C VAL A 20 11.02 7.25 7.70
N MET A 21 10.44 7.08 8.88
CA MET A 21 11.08 6.40 10.01
C MET A 21 10.77 4.90 10.01
N GLY A 22 10.02 4.41 9.03
CA GLY A 22 9.59 3.01 8.93
C GLY A 22 8.45 2.66 9.88
N ARG A 23 7.75 3.64 10.45
CA ARG A 23 6.59 3.39 11.30
C ARG A 23 5.39 3.10 10.41
N GLU A 24 4.66 2.04 10.72
CA GLU A 24 3.37 1.75 10.08
C GLU A 24 2.37 2.85 10.44
N VAL A 25 1.80 3.51 9.42
CA VAL A 25 0.80 4.56 9.60
C VAL A 25 -0.60 4.09 9.21
N ALA A 26 -0.71 3.10 8.33
CA ALA A 26 -1.99 2.49 7.96
C ALA A 26 -1.77 1.13 7.29
N LYS A 27 -2.61 0.14 7.63
CA LYS A 27 -2.77 -1.09 6.84
C LYS A 27 -4.04 -0.97 5.99
N LEU A 28 -3.90 -1.01 4.68
CA LEU A 28 -5.01 -0.85 3.72
C LEU A 28 -5.60 -2.19 3.29
N ILE A 29 -4.79 -3.25 3.26
CA ILE A 29 -5.18 -4.60 2.85
C ILE A 29 -4.43 -5.60 3.72
N ASP A 30 -5.13 -6.66 4.14
CA ASP A 30 -4.61 -7.76 4.95
C ASP A 30 -5.40 -9.05 4.71
N ASP A 31 -5.47 -9.50 3.46
CA ASP A 31 -6.38 -10.59 3.09
C ASP A 31 -5.91 -11.38 1.86
N TYR A 32 -6.48 -12.58 1.68
CA TYR A 32 -6.29 -13.41 0.50
C TYR A 32 -7.11 -12.88 -0.68
N ARG A 33 -6.45 -12.68 -1.83
CA ARG A 33 -7.10 -12.20 -3.04
C ARG A 33 -6.77 -13.07 -4.25
N PRO A 34 -7.74 -13.33 -5.17
CA PRO A 34 -7.47 -14.01 -6.42
C PRO A 34 -6.59 -13.16 -7.35
N ALA A 35 -6.11 -13.75 -8.45
CA ALA A 35 -5.42 -12.99 -9.49
C ALA A 35 -6.36 -11.92 -10.08
N GLY A 36 -5.83 -10.73 -10.36
CA GLY A 36 -6.63 -9.62 -10.85
C GLY A 36 -5.99 -8.25 -10.65
N VAL A 37 -6.67 -7.22 -11.12
CA VAL A 37 -6.30 -5.82 -10.90
C VAL A 37 -7.18 -5.26 -9.79
N TYR A 38 -6.55 -4.55 -8.86
CA TYR A 38 -7.19 -4.02 -7.68
C TYR A 38 -6.78 -2.58 -7.46
N GLU A 39 -7.63 -1.87 -6.72
CA GLU A 39 -7.37 -0.54 -6.23
C GLU A 39 -7.59 -0.50 -4.72
N ALA A 40 -6.69 0.18 -4.02
CA ALA A 40 -6.82 0.49 -2.61
C ALA A 40 -6.84 2.00 -2.40
N VAL A 41 -7.75 2.47 -1.55
CA VAL A 41 -7.89 3.88 -1.24
C VAL A 41 -7.12 4.19 0.04
N PHE A 42 -6.10 5.03 -0.08
CA PHE A 42 -5.39 5.61 1.04
C PHE A 42 -6.00 6.96 1.43
N ASN A 43 -6.63 7.01 2.61
CA ASN A 43 -7.10 8.25 3.22
C ASN A 43 -6.00 8.85 4.11
N ALA A 44 -5.42 9.96 3.65
CA ALA A 44 -4.32 10.66 4.32
C ALA A 44 -4.74 11.99 4.95
N SER A 45 -6.04 12.25 5.12
CA SER A 45 -6.55 13.56 5.57
C SER A 45 -5.99 14.01 6.93
N ASN A 46 -5.66 13.06 7.80
CA ASN A 46 -5.13 13.30 9.14
C ASN A 46 -3.60 13.24 9.22
N LEU A 47 -2.90 13.11 8.09
CA LEU A 47 -1.44 13.03 8.05
C LEU A 47 -0.83 14.38 7.64
N SER A 48 0.37 14.65 8.15
CA SER A 48 1.18 15.80 7.75
C SER A 48 1.67 15.64 6.30
N GLY A 49 1.81 16.74 5.56
CA GLY A 49 2.49 16.72 4.28
C GLY A 49 3.92 16.16 4.42
N GLY A 50 4.35 15.33 3.48
CA GLY A 50 5.61 14.61 3.60
C GLY A 50 5.72 13.38 2.70
N VAL A 51 6.80 12.63 2.89
CA VAL A 51 7.07 11.39 2.15
C VAL A 51 6.56 10.19 2.94
N TYR A 52 5.88 9.30 2.23
CA TYR A 52 5.39 8.03 2.74
C TYR A 52 5.76 6.90 1.77
N PHE A 53 5.66 5.66 2.22
CA PHE A 53 5.97 4.48 1.43
C PHE A 53 4.83 3.48 1.51
N ALA A 54 4.19 3.19 0.38
CA ALA A 54 3.24 2.09 0.28
C ALA A 54 4.00 0.81 -0.07
N ARG A 55 3.96 -0.19 0.79
CA ARG A 55 4.55 -1.50 0.56
C ARG A 55 3.44 -2.52 0.32
N LEU A 56 3.43 -3.09 -0.87
CA LEU A 56 2.61 -4.24 -1.24
C LEU A 56 3.46 -5.50 -1.10
N THR A 57 2.96 -6.48 -0.35
CA THR A 57 3.51 -7.84 -0.28
C THR A 57 2.43 -8.80 -0.76
N ALA A 58 2.76 -9.68 -1.71
CA ALA A 58 1.86 -10.70 -2.26
C ALA A 58 2.64 -12.01 -2.48
N GLY A 59 2.57 -12.93 -1.53
CA GLY A 59 3.43 -14.13 -1.53
C GLY A 59 4.92 -13.75 -1.54
N ASN A 60 5.66 -14.18 -2.58
CA ASN A 60 7.09 -13.85 -2.75
C ASN A 60 7.34 -12.51 -3.46
N TYR A 61 6.28 -11.83 -3.92
CA TYR A 61 6.40 -10.54 -4.57
C TYR A 61 6.28 -9.41 -3.56
N GLN A 62 7.20 -8.45 -3.63
CA GLN A 62 7.15 -7.24 -2.83
C GLN A 62 7.45 -6.02 -3.71
N GLN A 63 6.61 -5.00 -3.61
CA GLN A 63 6.79 -3.72 -4.28
C GLN A 63 6.61 -2.58 -3.28
N THR A 64 7.53 -1.61 -3.29
CA THR A 64 7.39 -0.39 -2.50
C THR A 64 7.26 0.81 -3.43
N GLN A 65 6.24 1.63 -3.22
CA GLN A 65 6.00 2.87 -3.95
C GLN A 65 6.16 4.07 -3.01
N LYS A 66 7.00 5.03 -3.41
CA LYS A 66 7.13 6.31 -2.71
C LYS A 66 5.92 7.19 -3.02
N LEU A 67 5.31 7.75 -1.98
CA LEU A 67 4.19 8.68 -2.05
C LEU A 67 4.66 10.04 -1.51
N LEU A 68 4.32 11.11 -2.23
CA LEU A 68 4.49 12.48 -1.74
C LEU A 68 3.11 13.03 -1.41
N LEU A 69 2.85 13.28 -0.14
CA LEU A 69 1.64 13.95 0.32
C LEU A 69 1.89 15.46 0.31
N ILE A 70 1.22 16.15 -0.61
CA ILE A 70 1.21 17.62 -0.69
C ILE A 70 -0.08 18.09 -0.01
N LYS A 71 0.02 19.14 0.81
CA LYS A 71 -1.11 19.77 1.48
C LYS A 71 -1.44 21.11 0.82
#